data_AF-A0A8C4NBS5-F1
#
_entry.id   AF-A0A8C4NBS5-F1
#
_cell.length_a   1.000
_cell.length_b   1.000
_cell.length_c   1.000
_cell.angle_alpha   90.00
_cell.angle_beta   90.00
_cell.angle_gamma   90.00
#
_symmetry.space_group_name_H-M   'P 1'
#
loop_
_entity.id
_entity.type
_entity.pdbx_description
1 polymer ?
#
loop_
_entity_poly.entity_id
_entity_poly.type
_entity_poly.pdbx_seq_one_letter_code
_entity_poly.pdbx_strand_id
1 'polypeptide(L)'
;MLPGAKEKWANDGSGDGGGGRLPAAAFLGPMMWDKMLPYSDTFEFEYMDLDEFLSENGISPSAPLPSQPNACRKSKTNSERPPPDGANNPATGVPSGASMELLNPIDPHSIEVPVGYEPDPLDLVLSSVPGQEIFDPRQRRFTEDELRPQPIMKKAKKMLIPEDLKDDRYWLRRKKNNQAAKRSRDARRLKENQISVRAAFLEKENSALRQELAEMKHQLLRWKL
;
A
#
# COMPACT_ATOMS: atom_id res chain seq x y z
N MET A 1 28.89 51.52 -5.51
CA MET A 1 27.53 50.92 -5.56
C MET A 1 27.50 49.94 -6.71
N LEU A 2 27.47 48.64 -6.41
CA LEU A 2 27.41 47.55 -7.40
C LEU A 2 25.95 47.32 -7.81
N PRO A 3 25.60 47.25 -9.11
CA PRO A 3 24.31 46.74 -9.54
C PRO A 3 24.34 45.20 -9.59
N GLY A 4 23.41 44.56 -8.88
CA GLY A 4 23.25 43.11 -8.85
C GLY A 4 22.77 42.56 -10.19
N ALA A 5 23.53 41.59 -10.71
CA ALA A 5 23.20 40.83 -11.91
C ALA A 5 21.92 40.01 -11.69
N LYS A 6 20.92 40.22 -12.56
CA LYS A 6 19.81 39.29 -12.74
C LYS A 6 20.29 38.21 -13.72
N GLU A 7 20.48 37.00 -13.23
CA GLU A 7 20.73 35.83 -14.08
C GLU A 7 19.51 35.61 -14.98
N LYS A 8 19.75 35.79 -16.28
CA LYS A 8 18.83 35.47 -17.36
C LYS A 8 19.12 34.04 -17.76
N TRP A 9 18.15 33.15 -17.67
CA TRP A 9 18.28 31.84 -18.30
C TRP A 9 18.17 32.06 -19.83
N ALA A 10 19.22 31.70 -20.55
CA ALA A 10 19.27 31.70 -22.00
C ALA A 10 18.35 30.58 -22.52
N ASN A 11 17.58 30.91 -23.54
CA ASN A 11 16.79 29.96 -24.32
C ASN A 11 17.55 29.71 -25.62
N ASP A 12 18.22 28.57 -25.70
CA ASP A 12 19.00 28.18 -26.86
C ASP A 12 18.06 27.48 -27.85
N GLY A 13 17.79 28.15 -28.97
CA GLY A 13 17.04 27.58 -30.08
C GLY A 13 17.92 26.70 -30.97
N SER A 14 17.40 25.52 -31.33
CA SER A 14 17.72 24.69 -32.50
C SER A 14 16.76 23.49 -32.45
N GLY A 15 16.06 23.03 -33.48
CA GLY A 15 15.97 23.32 -34.89
C GLY A 15 14.87 22.39 -35.44
N ASP A 16 14.31 22.81 -36.57
CA ASP A 16 13.21 22.21 -37.33
C ASP A 16 13.48 20.79 -37.89
N GLY A 17 12.40 20.04 -38.15
CA GLY A 17 12.28 19.11 -39.27
C GLY A 17 12.76 17.67 -39.11
N GLY A 18 11.83 16.73 -38.89
CA GLY A 18 12.09 15.29 -39.04
C GLY A 18 10.86 14.42 -38.85
N GLY A 19 10.09 14.21 -39.92
CA GLY A 19 8.93 13.33 -39.93
C GLY A 19 9.29 11.88 -39.62
N GLY A 20 8.70 11.34 -38.55
CA GLY A 20 8.73 9.93 -38.20
C GLY A 20 7.47 9.58 -37.41
N ARG A 21 6.56 8.83 -38.03
CA ARG A 21 5.37 8.26 -37.38
C ARG A 21 5.80 7.45 -36.14
N LEU A 22 5.44 7.92 -34.95
CA LEU A 22 5.37 7.10 -33.74
C LEU A 22 3.92 6.64 -33.56
N PRO A 23 3.65 5.38 -33.17
CA PRO A 23 2.29 4.93 -32.89
C PRO A 23 1.76 5.72 -31.69
N ALA A 24 0.62 6.39 -31.88
CA ALA A 24 -0.05 7.18 -30.85
C ALA A 24 -0.57 6.26 -29.73
N ALA A 25 0.28 5.97 -28.76
CA ALA A 25 -0.10 5.32 -27.53
C ALA A 25 -0.92 6.30 -26.66
N ALA A 26 -2.17 5.93 -26.41
CA ALA A 26 -3.00 6.33 -25.26
C ALA A 26 -3.20 7.84 -24.96
N PHE A 27 -3.02 8.75 -25.92
CA PHE A 27 -3.44 10.14 -25.73
C PHE A 27 -4.93 10.31 -26.07
N LEU A 28 -5.80 10.00 -25.10
CA LEU A 28 -7.23 10.31 -25.12
C LEU A 28 -7.48 11.81 -24.82
N GLY A 29 -6.81 12.70 -25.55
CA GLY A 29 -7.04 14.14 -25.49
C GLY A 29 -8.50 14.53 -25.80
N PRO A 30 -8.88 15.82 -25.74
CA PRO A 30 -10.28 16.30 -25.66
C PRO A 30 -11.29 15.76 -26.68
N MET A 31 -10.83 15.08 -27.72
CA MET A 31 -11.62 14.48 -28.80
C MET A 31 -12.70 13.48 -28.37
N MET A 32 -12.66 12.91 -27.16
CA MET A 32 -13.73 12.00 -26.69
C MET A 32 -14.89 12.72 -25.98
N TRP A 33 -14.64 13.90 -25.39
CA TRP A 33 -15.62 14.60 -24.56
C TRP A 33 -16.15 15.89 -25.21
N ASP A 34 -15.38 16.51 -26.11
CA ASP A 34 -15.79 17.71 -26.87
C ASP A 34 -16.55 17.40 -28.17
N LYS A 35 -16.64 16.12 -28.56
CA LYS A 35 -17.51 15.68 -29.67
C LYS A 35 -18.88 15.32 -29.12
N MET A 36 -19.60 16.32 -28.61
CA MET A 36 -21.06 16.22 -28.59
C MET A 36 -21.47 16.02 -30.06
N LEU A 37 -21.92 14.82 -30.40
CA LEU A 37 -22.44 14.54 -31.73
C LEU A 37 -23.48 15.63 -32.05
N PRO A 38 -23.39 16.32 -33.19
CA PRO A 38 -24.44 17.25 -33.56
C PRO A 38 -25.74 16.47 -33.57
N TYR A 39 -26.74 16.97 -32.85
CA TYR A 39 -28.09 16.42 -32.87
C TYR A 39 -28.66 16.65 -34.27
N SER A 40 -28.34 15.76 -35.20
CA SER A 40 -29.09 15.60 -36.44
C SER A 40 -30.29 14.73 -36.10
N ASP A 41 -31.49 15.23 -36.37
CA ASP A 41 -32.80 14.64 -36.10
C ASP A 41 -33.09 13.39 -36.98
N THR A 42 -32.05 12.61 -37.27
CA THR A 42 -32.03 11.50 -38.23
C THR A 42 -30.93 10.49 -37.85
N PHE A 43 -30.71 10.26 -36.56
CA PHE A 43 -29.95 9.10 -36.12
C PHE A 43 -30.84 7.87 -36.31
N GLU A 44 -30.59 7.11 -37.37
CA GLU A 44 -31.00 5.72 -37.43
C GLU A 44 -30.35 5.02 -36.23
N PHE A 45 -31.15 4.81 -35.18
CA PHE A 45 -30.79 3.95 -34.06
C PHE A 45 -30.65 2.52 -34.60
N GLU A 46 -29.48 2.19 -35.11
CA GLU A 46 -29.08 0.79 -35.20
C GLU A 46 -28.77 0.37 -33.76
N TYR A 47 -29.78 -0.18 -33.09
CA TYR A 47 -29.63 -0.78 -31.78
C TYR A 47 -28.63 -1.93 -31.92
N MET A 48 -27.37 -1.70 -31.55
CA MET A 48 -26.45 -2.79 -31.28
C MET A 48 -27.01 -3.59 -30.11
N ASP A 49 -27.32 -4.86 -30.36
CA ASP A 49 -27.81 -5.77 -29.34
C ASP A 49 -26.71 -5.98 -28.30
N LEU A 50 -26.91 -5.35 -27.14
CA LEU A 50 -25.93 -5.38 -26.06
C LEU A 50 -25.80 -6.81 -25.51
N ASP A 51 -26.84 -7.64 -25.60
CA ASP A 51 -26.77 -9.03 -25.14
C ASP A 51 -25.87 -9.87 -26.06
N GLU A 52 -25.87 -9.60 -27.37
CA GLU A 52 -24.97 -10.24 -28.34
C GLU A 52 -23.50 -9.83 -28.11
N PHE A 53 -23.23 -8.53 -27.95
CA PHE A 53 -21.87 -8.04 -27.67
C PHE A 53 -21.32 -8.56 -26.33
N LEU A 54 -22.16 -8.60 -25.29
CA LEU A 54 -21.77 -9.08 -23.97
C LEU A 54 -21.53 -10.59 -23.99
N SER A 55 -22.36 -11.35 -24.71
CA SER A 55 -22.19 -12.80 -24.84
C SER A 55 -20.96 -13.18 -25.69
N GLU A 56 -20.63 -12.43 -26.73
CA GLU A 56 -19.41 -12.63 -27.54
C GLU A 56 -18.12 -12.47 -26.71
N ASN A 57 -18.15 -11.56 -25.72
CA ASN A 57 -17.05 -11.35 -24.78
C ASN A 57 -17.13 -12.21 -23.50
N GLY A 58 -18.08 -13.16 -23.44
CA GLY A 58 -18.23 -14.08 -22.31
C GLY A 58 -18.79 -13.45 -21.03
N ILE A 59 -19.46 -12.30 -21.14
CA ILE A 59 -20.01 -11.53 -20.03
C ILE A 59 -21.49 -11.90 -19.85
N SER A 60 -21.76 -12.98 -19.10
CA SER A 60 -23.15 -13.37 -18.82
C SER A 60 -23.80 -12.40 -17.82
N PRO A 61 -24.98 -11.81 -18.11
CA PRO A 61 -25.66 -10.88 -17.20
C PRO A 61 -26.36 -11.56 -16.01
N SER A 62 -26.26 -12.89 -15.87
CA SER A 62 -26.97 -13.66 -14.85
C SER A 62 -25.99 -14.40 -13.92
N ALA A 63 -25.50 -13.69 -12.90
CA ALA A 63 -24.98 -14.31 -11.69
C ALA A 63 -25.52 -13.53 -10.46
N PRO A 64 -26.28 -14.18 -9.54
CA PRO A 64 -26.83 -13.49 -8.38
C PRO A 64 -25.72 -13.16 -7.37
N LEU A 65 -25.65 -11.89 -6.97
CA LEU A 65 -24.82 -11.42 -5.85
C LEU A 65 -25.24 -12.11 -4.54
N PRO A 66 -24.31 -12.66 -3.73
CA PRO A 66 -24.63 -13.08 -2.38
C PRO A 66 -24.81 -11.86 -1.46
N SER A 67 -26.02 -11.78 -0.93
CA SER A 67 -26.51 -10.90 0.12
C SER A 67 -25.60 -10.82 1.36
N GLN A 68 -25.26 -9.60 1.76
CA GLN A 68 -24.65 -9.25 3.04
C GLN A 68 -25.65 -9.43 4.20
N PRO A 69 -25.30 -10.12 5.30
CA PRO A 69 -26.09 -10.05 6.53
C PRO A 69 -25.63 -8.86 7.39
N ASN A 70 -26.42 -7.78 7.34
CA ASN A 70 -26.44 -6.75 8.38
C ASN A 70 -27.15 -7.29 9.63
N ALA A 71 -26.41 -7.50 10.72
CA ALA A 71 -26.89 -7.30 12.10
C ALA A 71 -25.76 -7.62 13.11
N CYS A 72 -25.38 -6.66 13.97
CA CYS A 72 -25.48 -6.81 15.44
C CYS A 72 -25.03 -5.53 16.19
N ARG A 73 -26.02 -4.90 16.84
CA ARG A 73 -26.05 -4.37 18.22
C ARG A 73 -24.84 -3.62 18.79
N LYS A 74 -25.07 -2.33 19.05
CA LYS A 74 -24.35 -1.55 20.07
C LYS A 74 -24.91 -1.90 21.46
N SER A 75 -24.06 -2.35 22.37
CA SER A 75 -24.33 -2.31 23.82
C SER A 75 -23.12 -1.71 24.52
N LYS A 76 -23.37 -0.59 25.20
CA LYS A 76 -22.46 0.09 26.13
C LYS A 76 -22.52 -0.65 27.46
N THR A 77 -21.39 -0.86 28.12
CA THR A 77 -21.29 -0.88 29.58
C THR A 77 -19.87 -0.47 29.99
N ASN A 78 -19.79 0.64 30.74
CA ASN A 78 -18.65 1.00 31.59
C ASN A 78 -18.56 0.03 32.78
N SER A 79 -17.35 -0.23 33.29
CA SER A 79 -17.12 -0.35 34.73
C SER A 79 -15.65 -0.09 35.07
N GLU A 80 -15.44 0.89 35.94
CA GLU A 80 -14.18 1.27 36.60
C GLU A 80 -13.72 0.24 37.65
N ARG A 81 -12.41 -0.03 37.78
CA ARG A 81 -11.52 0.35 38.92
C ARG A 81 -10.12 -0.31 38.86
N PRO A 82 -9.10 0.30 39.51
CA PRO A 82 -7.69 -0.12 39.45
C PRO A 82 -7.26 -1.00 40.65
N PRO A 83 -6.06 -1.59 40.64
CA PRO A 83 -5.35 -1.97 41.86
C PRO A 83 -4.14 -1.05 42.15
N PRO A 84 -3.69 -0.98 43.41
CA PRO A 84 -2.73 0.01 43.90
C PRO A 84 -1.26 -0.42 43.79
N ASP A 85 -0.38 0.59 43.86
CA ASP A 85 1.06 0.49 44.03
C ASP A 85 1.46 -0.22 45.33
N GLY A 86 2.57 -0.97 45.29
CA GLY A 86 3.24 -1.53 46.45
C GLY A 86 4.62 -2.08 46.09
N ALA A 87 5.66 -1.28 46.33
CA ALA A 87 7.07 -1.61 46.12
C ALA A 87 7.66 -2.50 47.25
N ASN A 88 8.65 -3.33 46.90
CA ASN A 88 9.91 -3.67 47.62
C ASN A 88 10.29 -5.17 47.64
N ASN A 89 11.23 -5.56 46.74
CA ASN A 89 12.51 -6.32 46.85
C ASN A 89 12.83 -7.20 48.11
N PRO A 90 13.89 -8.07 48.12
CA PRO A 90 14.57 -8.87 47.07
C PRO A 90 14.94 -10.35 47.48
N ALA A 91 15.40 -11.14 46.50
CA ALA A 91 16.37 -12.27 46.52
C ALA A 91 16.25 -13.45 47.52
N THR A 92 16.09 -14.68 47.02
CA THR A 92 16.85 -15.88 47.47
C THR A 92 16.87 -16.96 46.38
N GLY A 93 18.04 -17.51 46.10
CA GLY A 93 18.25 -18.54 45.06
C GLY A 93 17.91 -19.96 45.52
N VAL A 94 17.54 -20.81 44.55
CA VAL A 94 17.63 -22.27 44.62
C VAL A 94 17.94 -22.79 43.21
N PRO A 95 19.01 -23.57 42.98
CA PRO A 95 19.16 -24.36 41.77
C PRO A 95 18.50 -25.72 42.05
N SER A 96 17.34 -25.97 41.46
CA SER A 96 16.70 -27.28 41.61
C SER A 96 16.21 -27.76 40.25
N GLY A 97 16.90 -28.79 39.77
CA GLY A 97 16.29 -30.01 39.24
C GLY A 97 15.39 -29.85 38.03
N ALA A 98 15.84 -30.44 36.93
CA ALA A 98 15.02 -30.85 35.79
C ALA A 98 13.62 -31.30 36.24
N SER A 99 12.67 -30.37 36.13
CA SER A 99 11.25 -30.65 36.19
C SER A 99 10.80 -30.56 34.75
N MET A 100 10.35 -31.70 34.23
CA MET A 100 9.67 -31.88 32.95
C MET A 100 8.99 -30.58 32.51
N GLU A 101 9.37 -30.03 31.36
CA GLU A 101 8.65 -28.92 30.75
C GLU A 101 7.20 -29.36 30.49
N LEU A 102 6.39 -29.12 31.49
CA LEU A 102 4.96 -29.33 31.51
C LEU A 102 4.38 -28.26 30.61
N LEU A 103 4.26 -28.58 29.31
CA LEU A 103 3.41 -27.92 28.32
C LEU A 103 3.28 -26.40 28.56
N ASN A 104 4.39 -25.67 28.52
CA ASN A 104 4.29 -24.22 28.42
C ASN A 104 3.52 -23.95 27.11
N PRO A 105 2.47 -23.10 27.12
CA PRO A 105 1.84 -22.67 25.88
C PRO A 105 2.94 -22.15 24.96
N ILE A 106 3.19 -22.87 23.85
CA ILE A 106 4.20 -22.48 22.87
C ILE A 106 3.85 -21.05 22.45
N ASP A 107 4.75 -20.10 22.72
CA ASP A 107 4.56 -18.75 22.23
C ASP A 107 4.65 -18.79 20.70
N PRO A 108 3.56 -18.54 19.96
CA PRO A 108 3.58 -18.59 18.51
C PRO A 108 4.55 -17.58 17.90
N HIS A 109 5.02 -16.59 18.68
CA HIS A 109 5.97 -15.57 18.23
C HIS A 109 7.44 -16.00 18.38
N SER A 110 7.71 -17.08 19.11
CA SER A 110 9.05 -17.67 19.32
C SER A 110 9.42 -18.74 18.29
N ILE A 111 8.46 -19.16 17.47
CA ILE A 111 8.66 -20.15 16.41
C ILE A 111 9.39 -19.45 15.25
N GLU A 112 10.69 -19.70 15.13
CA GLU A 112 11.48 -19.32 13.97
C GLU A 112 11.62 -20.51 13.03
N VAL A 113 11.03 -20.41 11.84
CA VAL A 113 11.19 -21.44 10.83
C VAL A 113 12.47 -21.13 10.05
N PRO A 114 13.39 -22.10 9.87
CA PRO A 114 14.56 -21.93 9.04
C PRO A 114 14.18 -21.77 7.56
N VAL A 115 13.81 -20.56 7.16
CA VAL A 115 13.49 -20.24 5.78
C VAL A 115 14.72 -19.62 5.13
N GLY A 116 15.22 -20.24 4.05
CA GLY A 116 16.29 -19.67 3.21
C GLY A 116 15.82 -18.48 2.38
N TYR A 117 15.12 -17.52 2.98
CA TYR A 117 14.68 -16.29 2.32
C TYR A 117 15.82 -15.28 2.28
N GLU A 118 16.23 -14.94 1.06
CA GLU A 118 17.16 -13.87 0.72
C GLU A 118 16.36 -12.85 -0.12
N PRO A 119 16.05 -11.65 0.43
CA PRO A 119 15.39 -10.60 -0.35
C PRO A 119 16.32 -10.09 -1.46
N ASP A 120 15.74 -9.64 -2.57
CA ASP A 120 16.51 -8.99 -3.65
C ASP A 120 17.25 -7.75 -3.07
N PRO A 121 18.57 -7.58 -3.33
CA PRO A 121 19.32 -6.41 -2.90
C PRO A 121 18.68 -5.08 -3.33
N LEU A 122 18.02 -5.01 -4.49
CA LEU A 122 17.33 -3.79 -4.92
C LEU A 122 16.12 -3.49 -4.02
N ASP A 123 15.32 -4.51 -3.71
CA ASP A 123 14.15 -4.37 -2.83
C ASP A 123 14.57 -4.00 -1.41
N LEU A 124 15.71 -4.53 -0.96
CA LEU A 124 16.30 -4.20 0.34
C LEU A 124 16.70 -2.72 0.41
N VAL A 125 17.36 -2.22 -0.63
CA VAL A 125 17.75 -0.79 -0.74
C VAL A 125 16.51 0.10 -0.80
N LEU A 126 15.50 -0.27 -1.59
CA LEU A 126 14.27 0.51 -1.74
C LEU A 126 13.35 0.48 -0.51
N SER A 127 13.52 -0.52 0.36
CA SER A 127 12.79 -0.68 1.62
C SER A 127 13.52 -0.04 2.83
N SER A 128 14.78 0.34 2.66
CA SER A 128 15.61 0.92 3.71
C SER A 128 15.64 2.45 3.61
N VAL A 129 15.69 3.12 4.76
CA VAL A 129 15.87 4.58 4.81
C VAL A 129 17.37 4.90 4.84
N PRO A 130 17.88 5.78 3.97
CA PRO A 130 19.28 6.19 4.02
C PRO A 130 19.68 6.69 5.40
N GLY A 131 20.75 6.13 5.97
CA GLY A 131 21.25 6.50 7.30
C GLY A 131 20.51 5.86 8.47
N GLN A 132 19.62 4.90 8.21
CA GLN A 132 19.05 4.02 9.22
C GLN A 132 19.49 2.57 8.99
N GLU A 133 19.26 1.72 9.99
CA GLU A 133 19.45 0.27 9.87
C GLU A 133 18.72 -0.29 8.64
N ILE A 134 19.35 -1.26 8.00
CA ILE A 134 18.81 -1.94 6.82
C ILE A 134 17.51 -2.66 7.22
N PHE A 135 16.52 -2.58 6.34
CA PHE A 135 15.21 -3.18 6.60
C PHE A 135 15.29 -4.71 6.70
N ASP A 136 14.95 -5.27 7.86
CA ASP A 136 14.84 -6.73 8.04
C ASP A 136 13.36 -7.18 8.00
N PRO A 137 12.93 -7.96 6.98
CA PRO A 137 11.57 -8.46 6.88
C PRO A 137 11.18 -9.47 7.97
N ARG A 138 12.16 -10.11 8.62
CA ARG A 138 11.92 -11.09 9.70
C ARG A 138 11.52 -10.40 10.99
N GLN A 139 12.11 -9.23 11.26
CA GLN A 139 11.93 -8.51 12.53
C GLN A 139 10.78 -7.49 12.49
N ARG A 140 10.55 -6.82 11.36
CA ARG A 140 9.52 -5.77 11.30
C ARG A 140 8.13 -6.38 11.46
N ARG A 141 7.32 -5.90 12.40
CA ARG A 141 5.88 -6.23 12.49
C ARG A 141 5.00 -5.00 12.22
N PHE A 142 4.29 -5.01 11.10
CA PHE A 142 3.22 -4.06 10.79
C PHE A 142 2.00 -4.30 11.68
N THR A 143 1.45 -3.23 12.22
CA THR A 143 0.15 -3.28 12.90
C THR A 143 -0.99 -3.23 11.89
N GLU A 144 -2.18 -3.71 12.26
CA GLU A 144 -3.38 -3.63 11.42
C GLU A 144 -3.64 -2.18 10.96
N ASP A 145 -3.46 -1.22 11.87
CA ASP A 145 -3.62 0.21 11.62
C ASP A 145 -2.64 0.74 10.57
N GLU A 146 -1.43 0.19 10.50
CA GLU A 146 -0.46 0.52 9.47
C GLU A 146 -0.85 -0.07 8.12
N LEU A 147 -1.50 -1.23 8.08
CA LEU A 147 -1.93 -1.85 6.82
C LEU A 147 -3.19 -1.21 6.24
N ARG A 148 -3.98 -0.54 7.07
CA ARG A 148 -5.19 0.16 6.61
C ARG A 148 -4.84 1.32 5.65
N PRO A 149 -5.63 1.49 4.57
CA PRO A 149 -5.43 2.60 3.64
C PRO A 149 -5.65 3.93 4.37
N GLN A 150 -4.89 4.94 3.96
CA GLN A 150 -5.04 6.29 4.52
C GLN A 150 -6.48 6.81 4.30
N PRO A 151 -7.14 7.36 5.33
CA PRO A 151 -8.51 7.81 5.21
C PRO A 151 -8.64 8.91 4.14
N ILE A 152 -9.64 8.78 3.27
CA ILE A 152 -9.88 9.76 2.21
C ILE A 152 -10.48 11.02 2.83
N MET A 153 -9.66 12.05 2.97
CA MET A 153 -10.10 13.36 3.39
C MET A 153 -10.60 14.16 2.18
N LYS A 154 -11.77 14.81 2.33
CA LYS A 154 -12.28 15.71 1.29
C LYS A 154 -11.33 16.89 1.11
N LYS A 155 -10.84 17.07 -0.12
CA LYS A 155 -9.97 18.20 -0.48
C LYS A 155 -10.79 19.50 -0.50
N ALA A 156 -10.21 20.57 0.04
CA ALA A 156 -10.74 21.92 -0.11
C ALA A 156 -10.81 22.34 -1.59
N LYS A 157 -11.84 23.13 -1.95
CA LYS A 157 -12.03 23.63 -3.31
C LYS A 157 -10.79 24.37 -3.79
N LYS A 158 -10.30 24.03 -4.99
CA LYS A 158 -9.17 24.73 -5.62
C LYS A 158 -9.67 26.09 -6.12
N MET A 159 -9.16 27.17 -5.55
CA MET A 159 -9.30 28.51 -6.13
C MET A 159 -8.07 28.78 -7.00
N LEU A 160 -8.30 28.96 -8.30
CA LEU A 160 -7.24 29.36 -9.23
C LEU A 160 -6.93 30.84 -8.99
N ILE A 161 -5.64 31.16 -8.85
CA ILE A 161 -5.16 32.54 -8.74
C ILE A 161 -4.69 32.93 -10.15
N PRO A 162 -5.25 33.98 -10.76
CA PRO A 162 -4.78 34.53 -12.04
C PRO A 162 -3.28 34.82 -12.02
N GLU A 163 -2.63 34.74 -13.17
CA GLU A 163 -1.16 34.86 -13.27
C GLU A 163 -0.65 36.17 -12.68
N ASP A 164 -1.32 37.29 -12.98
CA ASP A 164 -0.95 38.63 -12.51
C ASP A 164 -1.06 38.80 -10.98
N LEU A 165 -1.77 37.88 -10.31
CA LEU A 165 -1.99 37.89 -8.86
C LEU A 165 -1.14 36.84 -8.12
N LYS A 166 -0.24 36.12 -8.81
CA LYS A 166 0.68 35.18 -8.17
C LYS A 166 1.87 35.93 -7.55
N ASP A 167 1.68 36.33 -6.30
CA ASP A 167 2.70 36.95 -5.47
C ASP A 167 3.74 35.95 -4.90
N ASP A 168 4.76 36.47 -4.23
CA ASP A 168 5.78 35.63 -3.58
C ASP A 168 5.19 34.70 -2.52
N ARG A 169 4.11 35.12 -1.83
CA ARG A 169 3.41 34.29 -0.83
C ARG A 169 2.78 33.07 -1.50
N TYR A 170 2.20 33.22 -2.68
CA TYR A 170 1.71 32.12 -3.49
C TYR A 170 2.84 31.14 -3.83
N TRP A 171 3.96 31.63 -4.35
CA TRP A 171 5.08 30.79 -4.76
C TRP A 171 5.72 30.03 -3.60
N LEU A 172 5.89 30.67 -2.44
CA LEU A 172 6.36 30.02 -1.21
C LEU A 172 5.42 28.89 -0.78
N ARG A 173 4.10 29.15 -0.79
CA ARG A 173 3.09 28.13 -0.46
C ARG A 173 3.11 26.98 -1.47
N ARG A 174 3.25 27.27 -2.77
CA ARG A 174 3.33 26.26 -3.84
C ARG A 174 4.57 25.39 -3.69
N LYS A 175 5.74 25.99 -3.42
CA LYS A 175 7.00 25.28 -3.14
C LYS A 175 6.87 24.38 -1.92
N LYS A 176 6.29 24.87 -0.82
CA LYS A 176 6.04 24.07 0.39
C LYS A 176 5.12 22.88 0.11
N ASN A 177 4.04 23.08 -0.64
CA ASN A 177 3.12 21.99 -1.00
C ASN A 177 3.78 20.95 -1.91
N ASN A 178 4.61 21.36 -2.88
CA ASN A 178 5.36 20.43 -3.73
C ASN A 178 6.34 19.57 -2.92
N GLN A 179 7.07 20.19 -1.98
CA GLN A 179 7.94 19.46 -1.07
C GLN A 179 7.17 18.49 -0.18
N ALA A 180 6.04 18.92 0.39
CA ALA A 180 5.19 18.06 1.19
C ALA A 180 4.62 16.88 0.38
N ALA A 181 4.19 17.12 -0.85
CA ALA A 181 3.69 16.10 -1.76
C ALA A 181 4.79 15.08 -2.12
N LYS A 182 6.03 15.54 -2.38
CA LYS A 182 7.17 14.65 -2.60
C LYS A 182 7.42 13.76 -1.37
N ARG A 183 7.59 14.36 -0.19
CA ARG A 183 7.79 13.60 1.06
C ARG A 183 6.67 12.60 1.33
N SER A 184 5.42 12.98 1.09
CA SER A 184 4.26 12.10 1.28
C SER A 184 4.29 10.89 0.33
N ARG A 185 4.67 11.10 -0.95
CA ARG A 185 4.83 10.02 -1.92
C ARG A 185 5.98 9.10 -1.55
N ASP A 186 7.13 9.67 -1.19
CA ASP A 186 8.32 8.89 -0.83
C ASP A 186 8.05 8.05 0.43
N ALA A 187 7.42 8.62 1.45
CA ALA A 187 7.04 7.89 2.67
C ALA A 187 6.02 6.77 2.40
N ARG A 188 5.06 7.01 1.49
CA ARG A 188 4.10 5.97 1.07
C ARG A 188 4.82 4.82 0.35
N ARG A 189 5.65 5.14 -0.64
CA ARG A 189 6.40 4.14 -1.42
C ARG A 189 7.31 3.31 -0.55
N LEU A 190 8.05 3.94 0.36
CA LEU A 190 8.90 3.24 1.31
C LEU A 190 8.10 2.21 2.11
N LYS A 191 6.94 2.62 2.65
CA LYS A 191 6.06 1.72 3.41
C LYS A 191 5.53 0.58 2.55
N GLU A 192 5.12 0.85 1.32
CA GLU A 192 4.67 -0.16 0.36
C GLU A 192 5.78 -1.17 0.05
N ASN A 193 7.01 -0.71 -0.18
CA ASN A 193 8.18 -1.57 -0.41
C ASN A 193 8.45 -2.48 0.80
N GLN A 194 8.47 -1.93 2.01
CA GLN A 194 8.66 -2.71 3.23
C GLN A 194 7.56 -3.77 3.43
N ILE A 195 6.30 -3.43 3.11
CA ILE A 195 5.19 -4.38 3.13
C ILE A 195 5.41 -5.48 2.10
N SER A 196 5.84 -5.13 0.88
CA SER A 196 6.11 -6.08 -0.19
C SER A 196 7.17 -7.10 0.21
N VAL A 197 8.34 -6.64 0.67
CA VAL A 197 9.46 -7.52 1.06
C VAL A 197 9.06 -8.42 2.23
N ARG A 198 8.31 -7.90 3.19
CA ARG A 198 7.82 -8.70 4.32
C ARG A 198 6.74 -9.69 3.90
N ALA A 199 5.83 -9.33 3.01
CA ALA A 199 4.82 -10.24 2.50
C ALA A 199 5.47 -11.44 1.80
N ALA A 200 6.45 -11.19 0.94
CA ALA A 200 7.22 -12.25 0.27
C ALA A 200 7.95 -13.17 1.27
N PHE A 201 8.54 -12.61 2.34
CA PHE A 201 9.10 -13.41 3.43
C PHE A 201 8.05 -14.32 4.09
N LEU A 202 6.91 -13.74 4.49
CA LEU A 202 5.82 -14.48 5.15
C LEU A 202 5.19 -15.53 4.23
N GLU A 203 5.12 -15.30 2.92
CA GLU A 203 4.67 -16.31 1.95
C GLU A 203 5.58 -17.54 1.95
N LYS A 204 6.90 -17.31 1.95
CA LYS A 204 7.89 -18.39 1.99
C LYS A 204 7.86 -19.12 3.33
N GLU A 205 7.78 -18.41 4.45
CA GLU A 205 7.65 -19.00 5.78
C GLU A 205 6.37 -19.82 5.93
N ASN A 206 5.23 -19.28 5.50
CA ASN A 206 3.96 -20.01 5.50
C ASN A 206 4.01 -21.26 4.61
N SER A 207 4.73 -21.22 3.49
CA SER A 207 4.90 -22.40 2.63
C SER A 207 5.70 -23.51 3.33
N ALA A 208 6.77 -23.15 4.04
CA ALA A 208 7.59 -24.09 4.81
C ALA A 208 6.79 -24.71 5.96
N LEU A 209 6.07 -23.90 6.73
CA LEU A 209 5.17 -24.37 7.81
C LEU A 209 4.12 -25.36 7.29
N ARG A 210 3.52 -25.07 6.12
CA ARG A 210 2.54 -25.97 5.52
C ARG A 210 3.16 -27.31 5.10
N GLN A 211 4.41 -27.32 4.64
CA GLN A 211 5.14 -28.54 4.31
C GLN A 211 5.42 -29.37 5.57
N GLU A 212 5.96 -28.76 6.62
CA GLU A 212 6.24 -29.41 7.91
C GLU A 212 4.96 -30.00 8.53
N LEU A 213 3.86 -29.23 8.52
CA LEU A 213 2.57 -29.72 9.01
C LEU A 213 2.03 -30.90 8.18
N ALA A 214 2.23 -30.90 6.86
CA ALA A 214 1.83 -32.00 6.01
C ALA A 214 2.65 -33.26 6.29
N GLU A 215 3.96 -33.10 6.49
CA GLU A 215 4.86 -34.19 6.85
C GLU A 215 4.50 -34.80 8.20
N MET A 216 4.32 -33.98 9.25
CA MET A 216 3.92 -34.45 10.58
C MET A 216 2.58 -35.18 10.55
N LYS A 217 1.61 -34.68 9.79
CA LYS A 217 0.32 -35.38 9.58
C LYS A 217 0.50 -36.73 8.91
N HIS A 218 1.35 -36.81 7.89
CA HIS A 218 1.64 -38.08 7.21
C HIS A 218 2.34 -39.09 8.13
N GLN A 219 3.28 -38.63 8.96
CA GLN A 219 3.92 -39.46 9.98
C GLN A 219 2.89 -39.97 11.00
N LEU A 220 2.04 -39.09 11.55
CA LEU A 220 0.95 -39.47 12.46
C LEU A 220 0.01 -40.52 11.86
N LEU A 221 -0.34 -40.40 10.58
CA LEU A 221 -1.15 -41.39 9.87
C LEU A 221 -0.41 -42.74 9.75
N ARG A 222 0.90 -42.71 9.44
CA ARG A 222 1.73 -43.91 9.36
C ARG A 222 1.79 -44.67 10.68
N TRP A 223 1.92 -43.97 11.81
CA TRP A 223 2.02 -44.57 13.14
C TRP A 223 0.65 -44.98 13.74
N LYS A 224 -0.46 -44.58 13.12
CA LYS A 224 -1.82 -44.90 13.57
C LYS A 224 -2.41 -46.15 12.91
N LEU A 225 -1.69 -46.71 11.92
CA LEU A 225 -1.87 -48.06 11.38
C LEU A 225 -0.97 -49.05 12.14
#